data_AF-A0A7L3S2N5-F1
#
_entry.id   AF-A0A7L3S2N5-F1
#
_cell.length_a   1.000
_cell.length_b   1.000
_cell.length_c   1.000
_cell.angle_alpha   90.00
_cell.angle_beta   90.00
_cell.angle_gamma   90.00
#
_symmetry.space_group_name_H-M   'P 1'
#
loop_
_entity.id
_entity.type
_entity.pdbx_description
1 polymer ?
#
loop_
_entity_poly.entity_id
_entity_poly.type
_entity_poly.pdbx_seq_one_letter_code
_entity_poly.pdbx_strand_id
1 'polypeptide(L)'
;MQAPAAAERNKGPILTVLREYAGPGALRVLEVGAGAGLHTAHFARALPRTSWQPSDIDPRALRSITAYAEAMRVPNMLPPILLDVSQGWETGGGTQPATLDLLVSITIMHIAELRCTEGLFKGAGVLLKPGGVLFTYG
;
A
#
# COMPACT_ATOMS: atom_id res chain seq x y z
N MET A 1 16.03 -8.99 4.94
CA MET A 1 15.60 -7.70 4.35
C MET A 1 16.60 -7.30 3.28
N GLN A 2 16.14 -7.17 2.04
CA GLN A 2 16.86 -6.49 0.96
C GLN A 2 15.78 -5.85 0.09
N ALA A 3 15.93 -4.57 -0.23
CA ALA A 3 15.02 -3.84 -1.12
C ALA A 3 15.75 -3.49 -2.43
N PRO A 4 15.04 -3.40 -3.57
CA PRO A 4 15.65 -2.94 -4.82
C PRO A 4 16.20 -1.53 -4.67
N ALA A 5 17.34 -1.23 -5.30
CA ALA A 5 17.93 0.12 -5.29
C ALA A 5 16.95 1.20 -5.82
N ALA A 6 16.05 0.82 -6.73
CA ALA A 6 14.99 1.71 -7.21
C ALA A 6 14.07 2.18 -6.07
N ALA A 7 13.71 1.29 -5.13
CA ALA A 7 12.85 1.59 -4.00
C ALA A 7 13.51 2.63 -3.06
N GLU A 8 14.83 2.55 -2.86
CA GLU A 8 15.57 3.55 -2.09
C GLU A 8 15.61 4.92 -2.78
N ARG A 9 15.75 4.96 -4.11
CA ARG A 9 15.80 6.22 -4.88
C ARG A 9 14.46 6.94 -4.91
N ASN A 10 13.36 6.21 -5.08
CA ASN A 10 12.04 6.81 -5.30
C ASN A 10 11.21 7.03 -4.02
N LYS A 11 11.56 6.43 -2.87
CA LYS A 11 10.80 6.60 -1.62
C LYS A 11 10.64 8.07 -1.20
N GLY A 12 11.67 8.90 -1.38
CA GLY A 12 11.65 10.31 -0.99
C GLY A 12 10.68 11.13 -1.85
N PRO A 13 10.86 11.13 -3.19
CA PRO A 13 9.93 11.80 -4.11
C PRO A 13 8.48 11.35 -3.96
N ILE A 14 8.22 10.05 -3.80
CA ILE A 14 6.86 9.52 -3.61
C ILE A 14 6.26 10.02 -2.29
N LEU A 15 7.04 10.04 -1.20
CA LEU A 15 6.58 10.56 0.08
C LEU A 15 6.21 12.04 0.01
N THR A 16 6.94 12.85 -0.76
CA THR A 16 6.62 14.27 -0.95
C THR A 16 5.21 14.44 -1.50
N VAL A 17 4.84 13.68 -2.53
CA VAL A 17 3.49 13.72 -3.11
C VAL A 17 2.45 13.18 -2.13
N LEU A 18 2.72 12.04 -1.48
CA LEU A 18 1.78 11.45 -0.51
C LEU A 18 1.42 12.42 0.64
N ARG A 19 2.35 13.30 1.04
CA ARG A 19 2.11 14.31 2.08
C ARG A 19 1.07 15.35 1.69
N GLU A 20 0.90 15.65 0.41
CA GLU A 20 -0.10 16.61 -0.07
C GLU A 20 -1.54 16.10 0.18
N TYR A 21 -1.69 14.78 0.32
CA TYR A 21 -2.96 14.11 0.60
C TYR A 21 -3.07 13.65 2.04
N ALA A 22 -1.98 13.74 2.80
CA ALA A 22 -1.97 13.55 4.24
C ALA A 22 -2.55 14.78 4.94
N GLY A 23 -3.89 14.88 4.94
CA GLY A 23 -4.60 15.89 5.71
C GLY A 23 -4.36 15.77 7.23
N PRO A 24 -4.91 16.69 8.05
CA PRO A 24 -4.71 16.68 9.50
C PRO A 24 -5.42 15.50 10.22
N GLY A 25 -6.35 14.83 9.54
CA GLY A 25 -7.15 13.74 10.08
C GLY A 25 -6.41 12.39 10.10
N ALA A 26 -7.02 11.42 10.78
CA ALA A 26 -6.60 10.03 10.67
C ALA A 26 -7.00 9.48 9.28
N LEU A 27 -6.08 8.76 8.63
CA LEU A 27 -6.30 8.21 7.29
C LEU A 27 -6.15 6.69 7.30
N ARG A 28 -6.96 5.99 6.51
CA ARG A 28 -6.83 4.55 6.26
C ARG A 28 -6.21 4.35 4.89
N VAL A 29 -5.07 3.66 4.86
CA VAL A 29 -4.29 3.42 3.64
C VAL A 29 -4.19 1.93 3.40
N LEU A 30 -4.50 1.47 2.19
CA LEU A 30 -4.14 0.14 1.71
C LEU A 30 -3.02 0.30 0.69
N GLU A 31 -1.89 -0.37 0.91
CA GLU A 31 -0.80 -0.48 -0.06
C GLU A 31 -0.87 -1.86 -0.74
N VAL A 32 -1.03 -1.87 -2.06
CA VAL A 32 -1.13 -3.08 -2.88
C VAL A 32 0.21 -3.35 -3.55
N GLY A 33 0.75 -4.55 -3.36
CA GLY A 33 2.05 -4.93 -3.91
C GLY A 33 3.22 -4.25 -3.19
N ALA A 34 3.18 -4.27 -1.85
CA ALA A 34 4.19 -3.64 -0.99
C ALA A 34 5.60 -4.24 -1.13
N GLY A 35 5.72 -5.44 -1.70
CA GLY A 35 6.98 -6.09 -2.02
C GLY A 35 7.87 -6.26 -0.78
N ALA A 36 9.08 -5.70 -0.83
CA ALA A 36 10.03 -5.84 0.27
C ALA A 36 9.58 -5.16 1.58
N GLY A 37 8.69 -4.16 1.51
CA GLY A 37 8.19 -3.41 2.68
C GLY A 37 8.95 -2.13 3.04
N LEU A 38 10.00 -1.76 2.30
CA LEU A 38 10.75 -0.51 2.53
C LEU A 38 9.87 0.73 2.43
N HIS A 39 9.05 0.80 1.37
CA HIS A 39 8.11 1.90 1.12
C HIS A 39 7.07 1.99 2.21
N THR A 40 6.41 0.89 2.53
CA THR A 40 5.48 0.77 3.66
C THR A 40 6.06 1.37 4.94
N ALA A 41 7.23 0.91 5.37
CA ALA A 41 7.84 1.37 6.61
C ALA A 41 8.26 2.85 6.53
N HIS A 42 8.75 3.30 5.37
CA HIS A 42 9.15 4.68 5.15
C HIS A 42 7.95 5.65 5.23
N PHE A 43 6.85 5.33 4.55
CA PHE A 43 5.68 6.20 4.50
C PHE A 43 4.89 6.18 5.79
N ALA A 44 4.61 5.00 6.36
CA ALA A 44 3.88 4.89 7.62
C ALA A 44 4.60 5.65 8.74
N ARG A 45 5.93 5.56 8.83
CA ARG A 45 6.73 6.34 9.80
C ARG A 45 6.66 7.85 9.56
N ALA A 46 6.63 8.28 8.30
CA ALA A 46 6.56 9.70 7.95
C ALA A 46 5.15 10.28 8.06
N LEU A 47 4.11 9.44 8.07
CA LEU A 47 2.70 9.80 8.12
C LEU A 47 2.04 9.16 9.36
N PRO A 48 2.39 9.59 10.58
CA PRO A 48 2.03 8.89 11.82
C PRO A 48 0.52 8.82 12.11
N ARG A 49 -0.30 9.59 11.40
CA ARG A 49 -1.78 9.59 11.51
C ARG A 49 -2.46 8.56 10.61
N THR A 50 -1.70 7.85 9.76
CA THR A 50 -2.27 6.81 8.91
C THR A 50 -2.36 5.49 9.66
N SER A 51 -3.43 4.74 9.49
CA SER A 51 -3.41 3.28 9.65
C SER A 51 -3.01 2.69 8.31
N TRP A 52 -1.79 2.18 8.23
CA TRP A 52 -1.18 1.72 6.98
C TRP A 52 -1.27 0.20 6.87
N GLN A 53 -2.12 -0.30 5.99
CA GLN A 53 -2.31 -1.72 5.70
C GLN A 53 -1.47 -2.12 4.47
N PRO A 54 -0.29 -2.76 4.64
CA PRO A 54 0.40 -3.36 3.52
C PRO A 54 -0.28 -4.65 3.05
N SER A 55 -0.14 -4.94 1.77
CA SER A 55 -0.60 -6.18 1.17
C SER A 55 0.29 -6.63 0.03
N ASP A 56 0.36 -7.93 -0.18
CA ASP A 56 1.07 -8.55 -1.29
C ASP A 56 0.48 -9.92 -1.59
N ILE A 57 0.70 -10.42 -2.82
CA ILE A 57 0.29 -11.77 -3.22
C ILE A 57 1.36 -12.80 -2.85
N ASP A 58 2.63 -12.40 -2.70
CA ASP A 58 3.72 -13.30 -2.34
C ASP A 58 3.85 -13.43 -0.81
N PRO A 59 3.64 -14.64 -0.23
CA PRO A 59 3.84 -14.86 1.21
C PRO A 59 5.27 -14.53 1.70
N ARG A 60 6.28 -14.55 0.82
CA ARG A 60 7.65 -14.14 1.14
C ARG A 60 7.73 -12.62 1.35
N ALA A 61 7.03 -11.84 0.53
CA ALA A 61 6.90 -10.40 0.68
C ALA A 61 6.24 -10.07 2.02
N LEU A 62 5.14 -10.74 2.38
CA LEU A 62 4.47 -10.55 3.68
C LEU A 62 5.44 -10.75 4.86
N ARG A 63 6.27 -11.80 4.85
CA ARG A 63 7.29 -12.01 5.89
C ARG A 63 8.35 -10.91 5.91
N SER A 64 8.78 -10.42 4.73
CA SER A 64 9.73 -9.31 4.63
C SER A 64 9.13 -8.02 5.21
N ILE A 65 7.88 -7.73 4.88
CA ILE A 65 7.13 -6.56 5.36
C ILE A 65 7.03 -6.60 6.89
N THR A 66 6.66 -7.73 7.49
CA THR A 66 6.65 -7.90 8.95
C THR A 66 8.03 -7.64 9.56
N ALA A 67 9.10 -8.19 8.98
CA ALA A 67 10.46 -7.96 9.48
C ALA A 67 10.88 -6.47 9.41
N TYR A 68 10.46 -5.73 8.37
CA TYR A 68 10.66 -4.29 8.30
C TYR A 68 9.87 -3.53 9.37
N ALA A 69 8.61 -3.92 9.62
CA ALA A 69 7.78 -3.32 10.66
C ALA A 69 8.43 -3.42 12.04
N GLU A 70 8.92 -4.62 12.37
CA GLU A 70 9.59 -4.90 13.64
C GLU A 70 10.92 -4.14 13.78
N ALA A 71 11.76 -4.19 12.75
CA ALA A 71 13.07 -3.55 12.76
C ALA A 71 12.96 -2.01 12.85
N MET A 72 11.99 -1.43 12.16
CA MET A 72 11.81 0.03 12.07
C MET A 72 10.89 0.59 13.17
N ARG A 73 10.24 -0.28 13.96
CA ARG A 73 9.32 0.05 15.06
C ARG A 73 8.27 1.08 14.66
N VAL A 74 7.50 0.76 13.61
CA VAL A 74 6.48 1.66 13.04
C VAL A 74 5.09 1.26 13.56
N PRO A 75 4.55 1.93 14.59
CA PRO A 75 3.38 1.45 15.33
C PRO A 75 2.06 1.57 14.56
N ASN A 76 2.04 2.39 13.51
CA ASN A 76 0.86 2.66 12.69
C ASN A 76 0.85 1.85 11.39
N MET A 77 1.78 0.89 11.27
CA MET A 77 1.80 -0.13 10.22
C MET A 77 1.08 -1.38 10.74
N LEU A 78 0.02 -1.78 10.05
CA LEU A 78 -0.74 -2.98 10.37
C LEU A 78 -0.02 -4.25 9.89
N PRO A 79 -0.34 -5.43 10.45
CA PRO A 79 0.16 -6.71 9.94
C PRO A 79 -0.19 -6.87 8.45
N PRO A 80 0.73 -7.30 7.58
CA PRO A 80 0.48 -7.42 6.16
C PRO A 80 -0.57 -8.49 5.86
N ILE A 81 -1.43 -8.21 4.89
CA ILE A 81 -2.49 -9.14 4.43
C ILE A 81 -2.13 -9.76 3.08
N LEU A 82 -2.49 -11.03 2.90
CA LEU A 82 -2.43 -11.68 1.61
C LEU A 82 -3.53 -11.11 0.71
N LEU A 83 -3.16 -10.56 -0.43
CA LEU A 83 -4.11 -9.97 -1.38
C LEU A 83 -3.69 -10.29 -2.82
N ASP A 84 -4.56 -10.97 -3.54
CA ASP A 84 -4.48 -11.10 -4.98
C ASP A 84 -5.40 -10.05 -5.62
N VAL A 85 -4.80 -8.99 -6.16
CA VAL A 85 -5.52 -7.87 -6.78
C VAL A 85 -6.25 -8.27 -8.06
N SER A 86 -5.89 -9.40 -8.68
CA SER A 86 -6.55 -9.88 -9.89
C SER A 86 -7.87 -10.60 -9.64
N GLN A 87 -8.18 -10.88 -8.37
CA GLN A 87 -9.44 -11.47 -7.94
C GLN A 87 -10.47 -10.41 -7.55
N GLY A 88 -11.72 -10.84 -7.38
CA GLY A 88 -12.81 -9.98 -6.91
C GLY A 88 -12.56 -9.44 -5.49
N TRP A 89 -12.96 -8.19 -5.25
CA TRP A 89 -12.74 -7.50 -3.97
C TRP A 89 -13.77 -7.87 -2.90
N GLU A 90 -14.83 -8.58 -3.27
CA GLU A 90 -15.81 -9.20 -2.39
C GLU A 90 -15.20 -10.26 -1.45
N THR A 91 -14.07 -10.87 -1.81
CA THR A 91 -13.39 -11.91 -1.02
C THR A 91 -11.95 -11.56 -0.65
N GLY A 92 -11.38 -10.51 -1.24
CA GLY A 92 -9.97 -10.14 -1.08
C GLY A 92 -9.68 -9.25 0.13
N GLY A 93 -8.78 -9.70 1.02
CA GLY A 93 -8.08 -8.83 1.98
C GLY A 93 -8.91 -8.21 3.12
N GLY A 94 -10.19 -8.56 3.27
CA GLY A 94 -11.02 -8.17 4.42
C GLY A 94 -11.28 -6.66 4.58
N THR A 95 -10.96 -5.87 3.57
CA THR A 95 -11.17 -4.40 3.60
C THR A 95 -12.60 -4.09 3.22
N GLN A 96 -13.30 -3.33 4.07
CA GLN A 96 -14.69 -2.98 3.82
C GLN A 96 -14.83 -1.93 2.70
N PRO A 97 -15.88 -1.99 1.87
CA PRO A 97 -16.18 -0.97 0.86
C PRO A 97 -16.28 0.43 1.43
N ALA A 98 -15.87 1.44 0.65
CA ALA A 98 -15.92 2.85 1.02
C ALA A 98 -15.32 3.20 2.39
N THR A 99 -14.20 2.55 2.76
CA THR A 99 -13.52 2.81 4.04
C THR A 99 -12.11 3.34 3.93
N LEU A 100 -11.50 3.30 2.74
CA LEU A 100 -10.15 3.78 2.51
C LEU A 100 -10.14 5.25 2.13
N ASP A 101 -9.16 5.98 2.67
CA ASP A 101 -8.85 7.34 2.25
C ASP A 101 -7.86 7.29 1.07
N LEU A 102 -6.86 6.40 1.16
CA LEU A 102 -5.86 6.19 0.12
C LEU A 102 -5.73 4.71 -0.25
N LEU A 103 -5.63 4.44 -1.55
CA LEU A 103 -5.20 3.17 -2.12
C LEU A 103 -3.89 3.42 -2.86
N VAL A 104 -2.80 2.78 -2.44
CA VAL A 104 -1.45 3.06 -2.95
C VAL A 104 -0.92 1.83 -3.67
N SER A 105 -0.36 2.00 -4.87
CA SER A 105 0.29 0.94 -5.63
C SER A 105 1.50 1.47 -6.38
N ILE A 106 2.70 1.12 -5.92
CA ILE A 106 3.96 1.67 -6.46
C ILE A 106 4.58 0.75 -7.52
N THR A 107 4.31 -0.55 -7.44
CA THR A 107 5.04 -1.56 -8.21
C THR A 107 4.19 -2.15 -9.32
N ILE A 108 2.90 -2.39 -9.06
CA ILE A 108 2.04 -3.23 -9.92
C ILE A 108 1.91 -2.70 -11.35
N MET A 109 1.85 -1.39 -11.53
CA MET A 109 1.60 -0.77 -12.84
C MET A 109 2.64 -1.11 -13.92
N HIS A 110 3.88 -1.49 -13.55
CA HIS A 110 5.00 -1.67 -14.48
C HIS A 110 5.39 -3.13 -14.70
N ILE A 111 4.99 -4.02 -13.79
CA ILE A 111 5.50 -5.39 -13.73
C ILE A 111 4.40 -6.45 -13.76
N ALA A 112 3.16 -6.08 -13.45
CA ALA A 112 2.07 -7.04 -13.35
C ALA A 112 1.30 -7.19 -14.66
N GLU A 113 0.61 -8.32 -14.79
CA GLU A 113 -0.31 -8.54 -15.90
C GLU A 113 -1.47 -7.54 -15.89
N LEU A 114 -2.02 -7.24 -17.07
CA LEU A 114 -3.09 -6.24 -17.23
C LEU A 114 -4.29 -6.48 -16.30
N ARG A 115 -4.65 -7.75 -16.04
CA ARG A 115 -5.73 -8.11 -15.10
C ARG A 115 -5.51 -7.55 -13.69
N CYS A 116 -4.26 -7.41 -13.25
CA CYS A 116 -3.93 -6.85 -11.95
C CYS A 116 -4.20 -5.35 -11.92
N THR A 117 -3.87 -4.64 -13.01
CA THR A 117 -4.20 -3.22 -13.18
C THR A 117 -5.71 -3.02 -13.19
N GLU A 118 -6.45 -3.79 -14.00
CA GLU A 118 -7.92 -3.74 -14.01
C GLU A 118 -8.51 -4.01 -12.62
N GLY A 119 -7.99 -5.03 -11.94
CA GLY A 119 -8.35 -5.36 -10.58
C GLY A 119 -8.10 -4.21 -9.60
N LEU A 120 -6.96 -3.53 -9.70
CA LEU A 120 -6.62 -2.38 -8.87
C LEU A 120 -7.62 -1.23 -9.05
N PHE A 121 -7.96 -0.88 -10.29
CA PHE A 121 -8.93 0.18 -10.58
C PHE A 121 -10.36 -0.21 -10.14
N LYS A 122 -10.77 -1.46 -10.33
CA LYS A 122 -12.05 -1.97 -9.79
C LYS A 122 -12.08 -1.85 -8.27
N GLY A 123 -10.98 -2.23 -7.60
CA GLY A 123 -10.82 -2.12 -6.16
C GLY A 123 -10.91 -0.68 -5.67
N ALA A 124 -10.27 0.25 -6.37
CA ALA A 124 -10.36 1.68 -6.07
C ALA A 124 -11.82 2.16 -6.09
N GLY A 125 -12.61 1.74 -7.10
CA GLY A 125 -14.03 2.10 -7.20
C GLY A 125 -14.92 1.51 -6.09
N VAL A 126 -14.48 0.44 -5.42
CA VAL A 126 -15.25 -0.22 -4.34
C VAL A 126 -14.79 0.24 -2.95
N LEU A 127 -13.48 0.33 -2.73
CA LEU A 127 -12.90 0.47 -1.39
C LEU A 127 -12.69 1.92 -0.96
N LEU A 128 -12.48 2.84 -1.90
CA LEU A 128 -12.26 4.25 -1.57
C LEU A 128 -13.56 4.90 -1.13
N LYS A 129 -13.47 5.74 -0.10
CA LYS A 129 -14.55 6.68 0.25
C LYS A 129 -14.79 7.65 -0.91
N PRO A 130 -15.96 8.33 -0.96
CA PRO A 130 -16.11 9.53 -1.77
C PRO A 130 -14.98 10.53 -1.47
N GLY A 131 -14.24 10.93 -2.50
CA GLY A 131 -13.06 11.81 -2.36
C GLY A 131 -11.76 11.11 -1.97
N GLY A 132 -11.77 9.79 -1.77
CA GLY A 132 -10.55 8.99 -1.60
C GLY A 132 -9.75 8.91 -2.90
N VAL A 133 -8.45 8.62 -2.79
CA VAL A 133 -7.52 8.71 -3.92
C VAL A 133 -6.78 7.40 -4.15
N LEU A 134 -6.75 6.96 -5.41
CA LEU A 134 -5.83 5.94 -5.90
C LEU A 134 -4.51 6.60 -6.29
N PHE A 135 -3.43 6.23 -5.62
CA PHE A 135 -2.05 6.59 -5.95
C PHE A 135 -1.37 5.46 -6.69
N THR A 136 -0.89 5.78 -7.90
CA THR A 136 -0.02 4.88 -8.65
C THR A 136 1.32 5.55 -8.96
N TYR A 137 2.38 4.76 -9.03
CA TYR A 137 3.71 5.22 -9.44
C TYR A 137 4.26 4.34 -10.56
N GLY A 138 5.01 4.97 -11.47
CA GLY A 138 5.43 4.38 -12.72
C GLY A 138 6.37 5.14 -13.61
#